data_AF-A0AB35Q510-F1
#
_entry.id   AF-A0AB35Q510-F1
#
_cell.length_a   1.000
_cell.length_b   1.000
_cell.length_c   1.000
_cell.angle_alpha   90.00
_cell.angle_beta   90.00
_cell.angle_gamma   90.00
#
_symmetry.space_group_name_H-M   'P 1'
#
loop_
_entity.id
_entity.type
_entity.pdbx_description
1 polymer ?
#
loop_
_entity_poly.entity_id
_entity_poly.type
_entity_poly.pdbx_seq_one_letter_code
_entity_poly.pdbx_strand_id
1 'polypeptide(L)'
;MSDDLFGDVRDDSLLDHLSDETENVRFPSILAELNSILSRELARLGGDSSHSLELVIAITRHIGGMQIYVPRGQRLEFLVRDMQIWRDYCNRASVDTLVMRYHVTYKTVYKAIRRMRRLEHKKYQPPLF
;
A
#
# COMPACT_ATOMS: atom_id res chain seq x y z
N MET A 1 25.51 -9.28 -48.08
CA MET A 1 24.34 -8.90 -47.28
C MET A 1 24.85 -8.69 -45.87
N SER A 2 24.69 -7.47 -45.38
CA SER A 2 25.43 -6.87 -44.28
C SER A 2 25.16 -7.60 -42.97
N ASP A 3 26.20 -8.20 -42.41
CA ASP A 3 26.21 -8.65 -41.02
C ASP A 3 26.26 -7.37 -40.18
N ASP A 4 25.21 -7.15 -39.40
CA ASP A 4 25.01 -5.92 -38.63
C ASP A 4 26.04 -5.89 -37.50
N LEU A 5 27.15 -5.18 -37.72
CA LEU A 5 28.34 -5.11 -36.85
C LEU A 5 28.03 -4.60 -35.42
N PHE A 6 26.81 -4.08 -35.21
CA PHE A 6 26.28 -3.63 -33.94
C PHE A 6 24.97 -4.34 -33.57
N GLY A 7 24.84 -5.62 -33.92
CA GLY A 7 23.80 -6.46 -33.33
C GLY A 7 23.83 -6.24 -31.81
N ASP A 8 22.69 -5.86 -31.23
CA ASP A 8 22.50 -5.60 -29.81
C ASP A 8 22.74 -6.90 -29.02
N VAL A 9 24.01 -7.29 -28.87
CA VAL A 9 24.43 -8.44 -28.09
C VAL A 9 24.24 -8.04 -26.63
N ARG A 10 23.12 -8.48 -26.07
CA ARG A 10 22.83 -8.38 -24.65
C ARG A 10 23.71 -9.36 -23.89
N ASP A 11 24.96 -8.98 -23.68
CA ASP A 11 25.91 -9.69 -22.84
C ASP A 11 25.81 -9.17 -21.40
N ASP A 12 25.02 -9.88 -20.59
CA ASP A 12 24.79 -9.54 -19.19
C ASP A 12 26.07 -9.73 -18.33
N SER A 13 27.13 -10.37 -18.83
CA SER A 13 28.39 -10.53 -18.09
C SER A 13 29.10 -9.20 -17.79
N LEU A 14 28.79 -8.14 -18.55
CA LEU A 14 29.26 -6.79 -18.27
C LEU A 14 28.63 -6.18 -17.00
N LEU A 15 27.45 -6.66 -16.59
CA LEU A 15 26.74 -6.18 -15.41
C LEU A 15 27.38 -6.68 -14.11
N ASP A 16 28.03 -7.85 -14.16
CA ASP A 16 28.72 -8.47 -13.00
C ASP A 16 29.90 -7.63 -12.49
N HIS A 17 30.37 -6.65 -13.27
CA HIS A 17 31.45 -5.74 -12.92
C HIS A 17 30.98 -4.40 -12.34
N LEU A 18 29.66 -4.15 -12.29
CA LEU A 18 29.11 -2.97 -11.63
C LEU A 18 29.14 -3.17 -10.12
N SER A 19 29.77 -2.27 -9.38
CA SER A 19 29.83 -2.36 -7.93
C SER A 19 28.51 -1.90 -7.29
N ASP A 20 27.91 -2.74 -6.43
CA ASP A 20 26.68 -2.46 -5.67
C ASP A 20 26.85 -1.37 -4.57
N GLU A 21 27.98 -0.65 -4.56
CA GLU A 21 28.54 0.04 -3.39
C GLU A 21 27.72 1.23 -2.86
N THR A 22 26.58 1.57 -3.48
CA THR A 22 25.77 2.74 -3.08
C THR A 22 24.28 2.45 -2.83
N GLU A 23 23.77 1.26 -3.15
CA GLU A 23 22.36 0.97 -2.93
C GLU A 23 22.11 0.26 -1.60
N ASN A 24 21.23 0.85 -0.78
CA ASN A 24 20.64 0.14 0.34
C ASN A 24 19.75 -0.99 -0.23
N VAL A 25 20.35 -2.17 -0.47
CA VAL A 25 19.80 -3.38 -1.13
C VAL A 25 18.39 -3.77 -0.66
N ARG A 26 18.02 -3.35 0.55
CA ARG A 26 16.69 -3.57 1.14
C ARG A 26 15.58 -2.80 0.44
N PHE A 27 15.81 -1.61 -0.07
CA PHE A 27 14.75 -0.80 -0.70
C PHE A 27 14.38 -1.30 -2.09
N PRO A 28 15.34 -1.58 -3.01
CA PRO A 28 15.02 -2.17 -4.32
C PRO A 28 14.21 -3.46 -4.20
N SER A 29 14.60 -4.36 -3.29
CA SER A 29 13.89 -5.63 -3.07
C SER A 29 12.46 -5.46 -2.55
N ILE A 30 12.23 -4.58 -1.56
CA ILE A 30 10.89 -4.29 -1.05
C ILE A 30 10.00 -3.65 -2.12
N LEU A 31 10.54 -2.73 -2.93
CA LEU A 31 9.77 -2.07 -4.00
C LEU A 31 9.41 -3.05 -5.12
N ALA A 32 10.32 -3.96 -5.48
CA ALA A 32 10.05 -5.03 -6.42
C ALA A 32 8.95 -5.98 -5.92
N GLU A 33 9.01 -6.37 -4.64
CA GLU A 33 7.98 -7.19 -4.02
C GLU A 33 6.62 -6.48 -3.99
N LEU A 34 6.60 -5.20 -3.60
CA LEU A 34 5.38 -4.39 -3.60
C LEU A 34 4.76 -4.26 -4.99
N ASN A 35 5.58 -4.01 -6.02
CA ASN A 35 5.14 -3.95 -7.41
C ASN A 35 4.51 -5.28 -7.85
N SER A 36 5.17 -6.40 -7.51
CA SER A 36 4.70 -7.75 -7.82
C SER A 36 3.35 -8.06 -7.16
N ILE A 37 3.18 -7.67 -5.89
CA ILE A 37 1.91 -7.81 -5.16
C ILE A 37 0.81 -6.99 -5.82
N LEU A 38 1.07 -5.71 -6.10
CA LEU A 38 0.07 -4.81 -6.71
C LEU A 38 -0.33 -5.29 -8.11
N SER A 39 0.63 -5.73 -8.93
CA SER A 39 0.37 -6.26 -10.26
C SER A 39 -0.56 -7.47 -10.25
N ARG A 40 -0.32 -8.42 -9.32
CA ARG A 40 -1.20 -9.58 -9.12
C ARG A 40 -2.58 -9.20 -8.61
N GLU A 41 -2.66 -8.29 -7.64
CA GLU A 41 -3.95 -7.87 -7.07
C GLU A 41 -4.78 -7.07 -8.07
N LEU A 42 -4.16 -6.24 -8.91
CA LEU A 42 -4.83 -5.56 -10.02
C LEU A 42 -5.44 -6.56 -10.99
N ALA A 43 -4.66 -7.56 -11.45
CA ALA A 43 -5.17 -8.62 -12.32
C ALA A 43 -6.33 -9.38 -11.67
N ARG A 44 -6.21 -9.75 -10.38
CA ARG A 44 -7.24 -10.47 -9.62
C ARG A 44 -8.56 -9.68 -9.54
N LEU A 45 -8.47 -8.36 -9.50
CA LEU A 45 -9.63 -7.45 -9.43
C LEU A 45 -10.17 -7.07 -10.83
N GLY A 46 -9.58 -7.59 -11.91
CA GLY A 46 -9.95 -7.25 -13.29
C GLY A 46 -9.43 -5.88 -13.76
N GLY A 47 -8.48 -5.29 -13.02
CA GLY A 47 -7.77 -4.08 -13.43
C GLY A 47 -6.56 -4.38 -14.32
N ASP A 48 -5.98 -3.32 -14.89
CA ASP A 48 -4.78 -3.43 -15.72
C ASP A 48 -3.50 -3.42 -14.86
N SER A 49 -2.83 -4.56 -14.83
CA SER A 49 -1.57 -4.79 -14.13
C SER A 49 -0.43 -3.85 -14.54
N SER A 50 -0.49 -3.21 -15.71
CA SER A 50 0.52 -2.24 -16.16
C SER A 50 0.64 -1.04 -15.21
N HIS A 51 -0.44 -0.69 -14.51
CA HIS A 51 -0.48 0.42 -13.56
C HIS A 51 0.18 0.11 -12.21
N SER A 52 0.68 -1.11 -11.97
CA SER A 52 1.24 -1.48 -10.67
C SER A 52 2.42 -0.61 -10.26
N LEU A 53 3.30 -0.27 -11.22
CA LEU A 53 4.48 0.54 -10.95
C LEU A 53 4.10 2.00 -10.64
N GLU A 54 3.09 2.55 -11.33
CA GLU A 54 2.57 3.87 -11.05
C GLU A 54 2.02 3.98 -9.63
N LEU A 55 1.33 2.93 -9.16
CA LEU A 55 0.85 2.85 -7.77
C LEU A 55 2.00 2.78 -6.77
N VAL A 56 3.07 2.01 -7.04
CA VAL A 56 4.28 1.99 -6.20
C VAL A 56 4.89 3.39 -6.09
N ILE A 57 5.00 4.11 -7.21
CA ILE A 57 5.54 5.47 -7.24
C ILE A 57 4.64 6.42 -6.44
N ALA A 58 3.32 6.33 -6.59
CA ALA A 58 2.39 7.15 -5.84
C ALA A 58 2.50 6.91 -4.32
N ILE A 59 2.55 5.65 -3.89
CA ILE A 59 2.71 5.28 -2.48
C ILE A 59 4.02 5.82 -1.93
N THR A 60 5.14 5.59 -2.63
CA THR A 60 6.47 5.99 -2.15
C THR A 60 6.67 7.51 -2.16
N ARG A 61 6.04 8.26 -3.06
CA ARG A 61 6.07 9.73 -3.01
C ARG A 61 5.37 10.31 -1.78
N HIS A 62 4.30 9.67 -1.30
CA HIS A 62 3.57 10.13 -0.12
C HIS A 62 4.15 9.61 1.19
N ILE A 63 4.77 8.43 1.16
CA ILE A 63 5.18 7.70 2.36
C ILE A 63 6.72 7.64 2.52
N GLY A 64 7.46 7.95 1.47
CA GLY A 64 8.92 7.93 1.43
C GLY A 64 9.56 8.84 2.47
N GLY A 65 10.71 8.43 2.99
CA GLY A 65 11.43 9.13 4.05
C GLY A 65 10.91 8.86 5.47
N MET A 66 9.74 8.23 5.63
CA MET A 66 9.22 7.84 6.95
C MET A 66 9.63 6.42 7.33
N GLN A 67 10.09 6.25 8.58
CA GLN A 67 10.24 4.92 9.18
C GLN A 67 8.89 4.45 9.75
N ILE A 68 8.24 3.51 9.07
CA ILE A 68 6.89 3.05 9.43
C ILE A 68 6.92 1.60 9.91
N TYR A 69 6.30 1.38 11.07
CA TYR A 69 5.96 0.04 11.53
C TYR A 69 4.65 -0.42 10.88
N VAL A 70 4.71 -1.51 10.12
CA VAL A 70 3.54 -2.18 9.56
C VAL A 70 3.08 -3.27 10.54
N PRO A 71 1.90 -3.12 11.18
CA PRO A 71 1.40 -4.11 12.12
C PRO A 71 1.06 -5.42 11.41
N ARG A 72 1.13 -6.55 12.14
CA ARG A 72 0.81 -7.89 11.64
C ARG A 72 -0.28 -8.57 12.48
N GLY A 73 -0.83 -9.66 11.94
CA GLY A 73 -1.80 -10.53 12.60
C GLY A 73 -3.09 -9.80 12.97
N GLN A 74 -3.67 -10.18 14.11
CA GLN A 74 -4.97 -9.69 14.58
C GLN A 74 -5.04 -8.16 14.69
N ARG A 75 -3.91 -7.49 15.00
CA ARG A 75 -3.87 -6.03 15.06
C ARG A 75 -4.12 -5.40 13.69
N LEU A 76 -3.55 -5.97 12.62
CA LEU A 76 -3.79 -5.51 11.26
C LEU A 76 -5.26 -5.72 10.88
N GLU A 77 -5.81 -6.89 11.17
CA GLU A 77 -7.21 -7.22 10.88
C GLU A 77 -8.18 -6.23 11.55
N PHE A 78 -7.93 -5.88 12.81
CA PHE A 78 -8.74 -4.90 13.51
C PHE A 78 -8.65 -3.51 12.89
N LEU A 79 -7.46 -3.08 12.46
CA LEU A 79 -7.29 -1.79 11.79
C LEU A 79 -8.02 -1.76 10.44
N VAL A 80 -7.90 -2.81 9.66
CA VAL A 80 -8.59 -2.94 8.36
C VAL A 80 -10.10 -2.94 8.56
N ARG A 81 -10.63 -3.72 9.52
CA ARG A 81 -12.05 -3.71 9.85
C ARG A 81 -12.53 -2.32 10.27
N ASP A 82 -11.77 -1.63 11.12
CA ASP A 82 -12.14 -0.28 11.58
C ASP A 82 -12.19 0.72 10.41
N MET A 83 -11.27 0.60 9.41
CA MET A 83 -11.31 1.40 8.19
C MET A 83 -12.55 1.08 7.32
N GLN A 84 -12.92 -0.19 7.20
CA GLN A 84 -14.11 -0.62 6.46
C GLN A 84 -15.41 -0.14 7.13
N ILE A 85 -15.52 -0.28 8.45
CA ILE A 85 -16.64 0.25 9.25
C ILE A 85 -16.78 1.75 9.02
N TRP A 86 -15.66 2.50 9.07
CA TRP A 86 -15.69 3.94 8.86
C TRP A 86 -16.14 4.32 7.45
N ARG A 87 -15.60 3.67 6.42
CA ARG A 87 -16.02 3.87 5.03
C ARG A 87 -17.53 3.65 4.87
N ASP A 88 -18.05 2.53 5.36
CA ASP A 88 -19.46 2.19 5.24
C ASP A 88 -20.35 3.15 6.05
N TYR A 89 -19.89 3.60 7.22
CA TYR A 89 -20.56 4.63 8.02
C TYR A 89 -20.63 5.97 7.27
N CYS A 90 -19.53 6.41 6.64
CA CYS A 90 -19.51 7.60 5.79
C CYS A 90 -20.45 7.47 4.59
N ASN A 91 -20.65 6.25 4.08
CA ASN A 91 -21.65 5.90 3.07
C ASN A 91 -23.07 5.73 3.65
N ARG A 92 -23.35 6.35 4.80
CA ARG A 92 -24.67 6.42 5.47
C ARG A 92 -25.22 5.11 6.01
N ALA A 93 -24.39 4.08 6.22
CA ALA A 93 -24.85 2.87 6.92
C ALA A 93 -25.19 3.17 8.39
N SER A 94 -26.29 2.60 8.89
CA SER A 94 -26.67 2.71 10.31
C SER A 94 -25.73 1.87 11.20
N VAL A 95 -25.62 2.23 12.48
CA VAL A 95 -24.80 1.48 13.44
C VAL A 95 -25.28 0.04 13.58
N ASP A 96 -26.59 -0.20 13.57
CA ASP A 96 -27.17 -1.55 13.62
C ASP A 96 -26.73 -2.40 12.42
N THR A 97 -26.75 -1.81 11.22
CA THR A 97 -26.30 -2.48 10.00
C THR A 97 -24.82 -2.86 10.09
N LEU A 98 -23.99 -1.98 10.65
CA LEU A 98 -22.56 -2.21 10.79
C LEU A 98 -22.26 -3.31 11.83
N VAL A 99 -22.97 -3.31 12.96
CA VAL A 99 -22.90 -4.36 13.99
C VAL A 99 -23.16 -5.73 13.38
N MET A 100 -24.24 -5.84 12.61
CA MET A 100 -24.63 -7.09 11.95
C MET A 100 -23.65 -7.50 10.84
N ARG A 101 -23.30 -6.59 9.93
CA ARG A 101 -22.41 -6.86 8.80
C ARG A 101 -21.04 -7.35 9.25
N TYR A 102 -20.45 -6.67 10.22
CA TYR A 102 -19.09 -6.95 10.68
C TYR A 102 -19.03 -7.94 11.85
N HIS A 103 -20.18 -8.43 12.34
CA HIS A 103 -20.29 -9.39 13.44
C HIS A 103 -19.54 -8.90 14.70
N VAL A 104 -19.75 -7.64 15.06
CA VAL A 104 -19.08 -6.99 16.20
C VAL A 104 -20.08 -6.28 17.08
N THR A 105 -19.70 -6.04 18.34
CA THR A 105 -20.54 -5.27 19.27
C THR A 105 -20.70 -3.80 18.84
N TYR A 106 -21.79 -3.16 19.28
CA TYR A 106 -21.99 -1.71 19.19
C TYR A 106 -20.77 -0.93 19.69
N LYS A 107 -20.21 -1.34 20.83
CA LYS A 107 -19.01 -0.72 21.43
C LYS A 107 -17.82 -0.72 20.46
N THR A 108 -17.64 -1.80 19.69
CA THR A 108 -16.57 -1.90 18.68
C THR A 108 -16.80 -0.92 17.54
N VAL A 109 -18.03 -0.84 17.00
CA VAL A 109 -18.39 0.10 15.93
C VAL A 109 -18.15 1.54 16.37
N TYR A 110 -18.65 1.92 17.55
CA TYR A 110 -18.43 3.28 18.08
C TYR A 110 -16.95 3.59 18.33
N LYS A 111 -16.15 2.61 18.78
CA LYS A 111 -14.70 2.77 18.93
C LYS A 111 -14.01 3.02 17.58
N ALA A 112 -14.37 2.27 16.55
CA ALA A 112 -13.86 2.45 15.19
C ALA A 112 -14.19 3.85 14.67
N ILE A 113 -15.47 4.27 14.75
CA ILE A 113 -15.92 5.61 14.33
C ILE A 113 -15.16 6.70 15.10
N ARG A 114 -15.05 6.60 16.43
CA ARG A 114 -14.32 7.58 17.26
C ARG A 114 -12.85 7.69 16.84
N ARG A 115 -12.19 6.54 16.60
CA ARG A 115 -10.79 6.50 16.17
C ARG A 115 -10.60 7.18 14.82
N MET A 116 -11.44 6.87 13.84
CA MET A 116 -11.31 7.40 12.48
C MET A 116 -11.66 8.89 12.41
N ARG A 117 -12.68 9.36 13.16
CA ARG A 117 -12.96 10.80 13.29
C ARG A 117 -11.77 11.60 13.83
N ARG A 118 -11.04 11.04 14.80
CA ARG A 118 -9.82 11.70 15.33
C ARG A 118 -8.72 11.80 14.29
N LEU A 119 -8.58 10.79 13.42
CA LEU A 119 -7.60 10.82 12.34
C LEU A 119 -7.99 11.86 11.28
N GLU A 120 -9.26 11.90 10.87
CA GLU A 120 -9.76 12.92 9.95
C GLU A 120 -9.59 14.34 10.51
N HIS A 121 -9.97 14.55 11.76
CA HIS A 121 -9.81 15.86 12.41
C HIS A 121 -8.35 16.33 12.44
N LYS A 122 -7.40 15.43 12.71
CA LYS A 122 -5.96 15.75 12.70
C LYS A 122 -5.42 16.11 11.33
N LYS A 123 -6.06 15.67 10.23
CA LYS A 123 -5.67 16.08 8.88
C LYS A 123 -5.96 17.55 8.62
N TYR A 124 -7.08 18.06 9.15
CA TYR A 124 -7.55 19.41 8.90
C TYR A 124 -7.16 20.42 9.99
N GLN A 125 -6.99 19.97 11.23
CA GLN A 125 -6.63 20.81 12.36
C GLN A 125 -5.34 20.30 13.03
N PRO A 126 -4.21 21.00 12.84
CA PRO A 126 -3.00 20.76 13.61
C PRO A 126 -3.29 20.92 15.12
N PRO A 127 -2.58 20.19 16.00
CA PRO A 127 -2.73 20.40 17.44
C PRO A 127 -2.46 21.86 17.78
N LEU A 128 -3.43 22.51 18.43
CA LEU A 128 -3.22 23.79 19.08
C LEU A 128 -2.46 23.50 20.37
N PHE A 129 -1.13 23.62 20.29
CA PHE A 129 -0.14 23.51 21.38
C PHE A 129 0.11 22.09 21.91
#